data_AF-A0A7V9SIC1-F1
#
_entry.id   AF-A0A7V9SIC1-F1
#
_cell.length_a   1.000
_cell.length_b   1.000
_cell.length_c   1.000
_cell.angle_alpha   90.00
_cell.angle_beta   90.00
_cell.angle_gamma   90.00
#
_symmetry.space_group_name_H-M   'P 1'
#
loop_
_entity.id
_entity.type
_entity.pdbx_description
1 polymer ?
#
loop_
_entity_poly.entity_id
_entity_poly.type
_entity_poly.pdbx_seq_one_letter_code
_entity_poly.pdbx_strand_id
1 'polypeptide(L)' 'MRIVLFCHSLVSDWNHGNAHFLRGIVAELLDRGHEVRVYEPEDGWSREQLLAT' A
#
# COMPACT_ATOMS: atom_id res chain seq x y z
N MET A 1 -8.44 6.78 15.25
CA MET A 1 -7.28 7.70 15.03
C MET A 1 -7.19 8.04 13.55
N ARG A 2 -6.40 9.04 13.16
CA ARG A 2 -6.11 9.36 11.76
C ARG A 2 -4.67 8.98 11.45
N ILE A 3 -4.48 8.02 10.55
CA ILE A 3 -3.19 7.41 10.24
C ILE A 3 -2.90 7.60 8.75
N VAL A 4 -1.71 8.08 8.44
CA VAL A 4 -1.24 8.24 7.06
C VAL A 4 0.02 7.41 6.86
N LEU A 5 0.00 6.55 5.86
CA LEU A 5 1.13 5.69 5.47
C LEU A 5 1.68 6.18 4.14
N PHE A 6 3.00 6.33 4.08
CA PHE A 6 3.74 6.55 2.84
C PHE A 6 4.57 5.30 2.58
N CYS A 7 4.34 4.64 1.45
CA CYS A 7 5.00 3.38 1.13
C CYS A 7 5.39 3.31 -0.35
N HIS A 8 6.29 2.39 -0.66
CA HIS A 8 6.75 2.16 -2.03
C HIS A 8 5.62 1.72 -2.96
N SER A 9 4.88 0.67 -2.59
CA SER A 9 3.60 0.37 -3.21
C SER A 9 2.72 -0.44 -2.27
N LEU A 10 1.43 -0.11 -2.23
CA LEU A 10 0.38 -0.94 -1.63
C LEU A 10 -0.39 -1.71 -2.70
N VAL A 11 -0.50 -1.15 -3.91
CA VAL A 11 -1.26 -1.74 -5.01
C VAL A 11 -0.48 -2.87 -5.68
N SER A 12 0.82 -2.71 -5.91
CA SER A 12 1.65 -3.69 -6.60
C SER A 12 2.62 -4.40 -5.65
N ASP A 13 2.65 -5.73 -5.73
CA ASP A 13 3.66 -6.60 -5.12
C ASP A 13 4.77 -6.99 -6.11
N TRP A 14 4.78 -6.43 -7.32
CA TRP A 14 5.81 -6.71 -8.31
C TRP A 14 7.20 -6.29 -7.79
N ASN A 15 8.07 -7.26 -7.58
CA ASN A 15 9.36 -7.10 -6.89
C ASN A 15 9.24 -6.39 -5.52
N HIS A 16 8.07 -6.46 -4.89
CA HIS A 16 7.74 -5.77 -3.63
C HIS A 16 6.81 -6.63 -2.75
N GLY A 17 7.26 -7.83 -2.37
CA GLY A 17 6.46 -8.77 -1.57
C GLY A 17 6.00 -8.24 -0.20
N ASN A 18 6.62 -7.17 0.32
CA ASN A 18 6.18 -6.49 1.54
C ASN A 18 4.79 -5.82 1.40
N ALA A 19 4.28 -5.62 0.17
CA ALA A 19 2.95 -5.07 -0.06
C ALA A 19 1.86 -5.89 0.68
N HIS A 20 1.98 -7.22 0.73
CA HIS A 20 1.01 -8.07 1.45
C HIS A 20 1.00 -7.81 2.95
N PHE A 21 2.18 -7.62 3.55
CA PHE A 21 2.29 -7.28 4.96
C PHE A 21 1.67 -5.91 5.26
N LEU A 22 1.93 -4.92 4.40
CA LEU A 22 1.32 -3.58 4.51
C LEU A 22 -0.20 -3.63 4.37
N ARG A 23 -0.74 -4.44 3.44
CA ARG A 23 -2.19 -4.65 3.31
C ARG A 23 -2.80 -5.24 4.58
N GLY A 24 -2.11 -6.18 5.25
CA GLY A 24 -2.54 -6.73 6.53
C GLY A 24 -2.63 -5.68 7.64
N ILE A 25 -1.61 -4.81 7.75
CA ILE A 25 -1.61 -3.70 8.71
C ILE A 25 -2.77 -2.74 8.41
N VAL A 26 -2.94 -2.33 7.16
CA VAL A 26 -4.01 -1.41 6.75
C VAL A 26 -5.38 -2.01 7.06
N ALA A 27 -5.59 -3.30 6.75
CA ALA A 27 -6.85 -3.99 7.00
C ALA A 27 -7.20 -4.01 8.51
N GLU A 28 -6.25 -4.38 9.37
CA GLU A 28 -6.46 -4.42 10.83
C GLU A 28 -6.73 -3.01 11.40
N LEU A 29 -6.04 -1.98 10.91
CA LEU A 29 -6.28 -0.60 11.33
C LEU A 29 -7.67 -0.10 10.92
N LEU A 30 -8.13 -0.47 9.72
CA LEU A 30 -9.48 -0.16 9.27
C LEU A 30 -10.53 -0.92 10.09
N ASP A 31 -10.31 -2.20 10.39
CA ASP A 31 -11.21 -3.04 11.18
C ASP A 31 -11.43 -2.49 12.60
N ARG A 32 -10.37 -1.92 13.20
CA ARG A 32 -10.43 -1.23 14.50
C ARG A 32 -11.08 0.16 14.45
N GLY A 33 -11.56 0.61 13.29
CA GLY A 33 -12.24 1.89 13.12
C GLY A 33 -11.31 3.11 13.04
N HIS A 34 -10.04 2.92 12.67
CA HIS A 34 -9.14 4.05 12.39
C HIS A 34 -9.39 4.61 10.97
N GLU A 35 -9.29 5.93 10.79
CA GLU A 35 -9.19 6.53 9.46
C GLU A 35 -7.76 6.28 8.94
N VAL A 36 -7.63 5.56 7.83
CA VAL A 36 -6.34 5.23 7.22
C VAL A 36 -6.29 5.77 5.80
N ARG A 37 -5.21 6.47 5.45
CA ARG A 37 -4.87 6.84 4.08
C ARG A 37 -3.49 6.33 3.74
N VAL A 38 -3.33 5.81 2.53
CA VAL A 38 -2.05 5.33 2.01
C VAL A 38 -1.71 6.11 0.77
N TYR A 39 -0.48 6.61 0.71
CA TYR A 39 0.09 7.26 -0.46
C TYR A 39 1.28 6.45 -0.96
N GLU A 40 1.29 6.22 -2.27
CA GLU A 40 2.40 5.64 -3.02
C GLU A 40 2.78 6.60 -4.15
N PRO A 41 4.03 6.55 -4.65
CA PRO A 41 4.43 7.36 -5.81
C PRO A 41 3.56 7.06 -7.03
N GLU A 42 3.17 8.10 -7.76
CA GLU A 42 2.39 7.95 -9.00
C GLU A 42 3.19 7.20 -10.07
N ASP A 43 4.50 7.49 -10.14
CA ASP A 43 5.53 6.91 -11.00
C ASP A 43 6.32 5.78 -10.31
N GLY A 44 5.69 5.08 -9.37
CA GLY A 44 6.33 3.97 -8.65
C GLY A 44 6.62 2.77 -9.56
N TRP A 45 7.88 2.33 -9.63
CA TRP A 45 8.32 1.24 -10.51
C TRP A 45 7.46 -0.04 -10.40
N SER A 46 7.15 -0.49 -9.18
CA SER A 46 6.29 -1.68 -9.00
C SER A 46 4.90 -1.49 -9.63
N ARG A 47 4.33 -0.29 -9.52
CA ARG A 47 3.03 0.05 -10.10
C ARG A 47 3.11 0.12 -11.63
N GLU A 48 4.15 0.74 -12.18
CA GLU A 48 4.37 0.81 -13.64
C GLU A 48 4.48 -0.59 -14.26
N GLN A 49 5.22 -1.49 -13.61
CA GLN A 49 5.39 -2.86 -14.09
C GLN A 49 4.08 -3.67 -14.00
N LEU A 50 3.27 -3.46 -12.95
CA LEU A 50 1.94 -4.07 -12.84
C LEU A 50 1.02 -3.63 -14.00
N LEU A 51 1.08 -2.36 -14.40
CA LEU A 51 0.26 -1.82 -15.49
C LEU A 51 0.75 -2.23 -16.89
N ALA A 52 2.03 -2.58 -17.02
CA ALA A 52 2.63 -3.02 -18.27
C ALA A 52 2.44 -4.52 -18.58
N THR A 53 1.84 -5.28 -17.65
CA THR A 53 1.56 -6.73 -17.77
C THR A 53 0.19 -6.97 -18.39
#